data_AF-A0A3C0AGV7-F1
#
_entry.id   AF-A0A3C0AGV7-F1
#
_cell.length_a   1.000
_cell.length_b   1.000
_cell.length_c   1.000
_cell.angle_alpha   90.00
_cell.angle_beta   90.00
_cell.angle_gamma   90.00
#
_symmetry.space_group_name_H-M   'P 1'
#
loop_
_entity.id
_entity.type
_entity.pdbx_description
1 polymer ?
#
loop_
_entity_poly.entity_id
_entity_poly.type
_entity_poly.pdbx_seq_one_letter_code
_entity_poly.pdbx_strand_id
1 'polypeptide(L)'
;MKQQLLLFWGLSLIVSLTALRPVPAAEAELKKAEFFEKRIRPLLISRCYDCHSEGSVESGLRVDSLAELIRGGERGPALVPGKPKESLLISAVQHSGQLHMPLKDKLSQKEISDLIEWVQAGAYWPDAKPVSELRKEAEASSGPLFTKAEKEFWAFQTPRAPQIPETQNKKWSQQPLDQFVLARLEEAGGEPATRADWQTLIRRATYDLIGLPPTLEEVEAFLADRSPDAFAKVIDRLLASPRYGERWGRHWLDVARYADSNGLDENLSYANAFRYRDYVIAAFNQDKPFDQFVQEQLAGDILADQPGANQRLEKITATGFLSIGAKMLAEDDEAKMQMDIVDEQLDTVGRTFMGLTLGCARCHTHKFDPIPIEDYYSLAGIFKSTKTMENFKVVARWQERTLATKDQIQGLDRQKQQIAKLDTEIESLVKLGDEQFLNEERKRASAYLLAASIKNHTDQMLKATGPIGADPGAYQRQSAQVVEAEDFQTGNVKKASTGYGEGIGVIYNNGTLPNIAEYEIEVPEAGRYQFEIRYAAAQARPVELSINGELVKKDAA
;
A
#
# COMPACT_ATOMS: atom_id res chain seq x y z
N MET A 1 -41.91 7.98 88.34
CA MET A 1 -42.96 6.97 88.64
C MET A 1 -42.43 5.61 88.25
N LYS A 2 -42.21 4.74 89.25
CA LYS A 2 -42.23 3.25 89.24
C LYS A 2 -41.32 2.52 88.24
N GLN A 3 -40.60 1.43 88.56
CA GLN A 3 -40.25 0.60 89.72
C GLN A 3 -39.30 -0.44 89.08
N GLN A 4 -38.02 -0.55 89.42
CA GLN A 4 -37.40 -1.48 90.40
C GLN A 4 -37.89 -2.96 90.40
N LEU A 5 -36.92 -3.86 90.69
CA LEU A 5 -36.98 -5.29 91.11
C LEU A 5 -36.79 -6.33 89.97
N LEU A 6 -35.93 -7.38 90.00
CA LEU A 6 -35.15 -8.16 91.00
C LEU A 6 -33.97 -8.85 90.25
N LEU A 7 -32.70 -8.91 90.74
CA LEU A 7 -32.09 -9.92 91.66
C LEU A 7 -32.17 -11.36 91.08
N PHE A 8 -31.15 -12.23 91.01
CA PHE A 8 -29.90 -12.41 91.77
C PHE A 8 -29.12 -13.66 91.22
N TRP A 9 -27.77 -13.68 91.31
CA TRP A 9 -26.81 -14.83 91.33
C TRP A 9 -26.44 -15.50 89.97
N GLY A 10 -25.18 -15.73 89.60
CA GLY A 10 -23.95 -15.73 90.40
C GLY A 10 -22.63 -15.78 89.61
N LEU A 11 -21.58 -15.62 90.42
CA LEU A 11 -20.13 -15.74 90.28
C LEU A 11 -19.52 -16.64 89.17
N SER A 12 -18.29 -16.25 88.78
CA SER A 12 -17.25 -16.97 88.02
C SER A 12 -17.50 -17.06 86.50
N LEU A 13 -16.60 -16.68 85.59
CA LEU A 13 -15.14 -16.83 85.60
C LEU A 13 -14.57 -15.87 84.52
N ILE A 14 -13.54 -15.10 84.87
CA ILE A 14 -12.68 -14.38 83.90
C ILE A 14 -11.81 -15.44 83.23
N VAL A 15 -12.02 -15.71 81.93
CA VAL A 15 -11.00 -16.30 81.06
C VAL A 15 -11.09 -15.65 79.67
N SER A 16 -9.96 -15.07 79.27
CA SER A 16 -9.57 -14.51 77.98
C SER A 16 -10.30 -15.05 76.74
N LEU A 17 -10.96 -14.15 76.00
CA LEU A 17 -11.25 -14.34 74.57
C LEU A 17 -10.17 -13.60 73.76
N THR A 18 -9.05 -14.27 73.53
CA THR A 18 -8.16 -13.97 72.40
C THR A 18 -8.89 -14.31 71.11
N ALA A 19 -9.05 -13.34 70.22
CA ALA A 19 -9.61 -13.54 68.89
C ALA A 19 -8.75 -14.52 68.08
N LEU A 20 -9.22 -15.76 67.92
CA LEU A 20 -8.67 -16.70 66.94
C LEU A 20 -9.02 -16.19 65.53
N ARG A 21 -8.01 -15.77 64.75
CA ARG A 21 -8.12 -15.73 63.30
C ARG A 21 -8.36 -17.16 62.77
N PRO A 22 -9.21 -17.36 61.75
CA PRO A 22 -9.39 -18.67 61.16
C PRO A 22 -8.08 -19.18 60.53
N VAL A 23 -7.63 -20.35 60.99
CA VAL A 23 -6.42 -21.09 60.58
C VAL A 23 -6.14 -21.12 59.05
N PRO A 24 -7.12 -21.30 58.13
CA PRO A 24 -6.82 -21.39 56.69
C PRO A 24 -6.29 -20.10 56.06
N ALA A 25 -6.64 -18.92 56.59
CA ALA A 25 -6.15 -17.64 56.05
C ALA A 25 -4.69 -17.37 56.44
N ALA A 26 -4.30 -17.76 57.66
CA ALA A 26 -2.94 -17.63 58.15
C ALA A 26 -1.98 -18.58 57.41
N GLU A 27 -2.43 -19.79 57.09
CA GLU A 27 -1.63 -20.77 56.34
C GLU A 27 -1.41 -20.35 54.88
N ALA A 28 -2.42 -19.75 54.24
CA ALA A 28 -2.31 -19.23 52.88
C ALA A 28 -1.35 -18.02 52.78
N GLU A 29 -1.42 -17.11 53.75
CA GLU A 29 -0.48 -15.99 53.89
C GLU A 29 0.96 -16.48 54.10
N LEU A 30 1.16 -17.46 54.98
CA LEU A 30 2.49 -18.04 55.23
C LEU A 30 3.10 -18.65 53.96
N LYS A 31 2.30 -19.36 53.16
CA LYS A 31 2.77 -19.93 51.87
C LYS A 31 3.19 -18.84 50.87
N LYS A 32 2.44 -17.73 50.79
CA LYS A 32 2.80 -16.59 49.95
C LYS A 32 4.08 -15.91 50.43
N ALA A 33 4.23 -15.72 51.75
CA ALA A 33 5.42 -15.16 52.35
C ALA A 33 6.66 -16.03 52.10
N GLU A 34 6.53 -17.35 52.29
CA GLU A 34 7.62 -18.29 51.98
C GLU A 34 8.01 -18.28 50.51
N PHE A 35 7.03 -18.26 49.60
CA PHE A 35 7.29 -18.18 48.16
C PHE A 35 8.05 -16.89 47.82
N PHE A 36 7.59 -15.76 48.35
CA PHE A 36 8.25 -14.48 48.13
C PHE A 36 9.67 -14.45 48.67
N GLU A 37 9.89 -14.84 49.93
CA GLU A 37 11.21 -14.78 50.57
C GLU A 37 12.20 -15.81 50.02
N LYS A 38 11.74 -16.97 49.54
CA LYS A 38 12.62 -18.03 49.00
C LYS A 38 12.84 -17.99 47.49
N ARG A 39 11.96 -17.33 46.73
CA ARG A 39 11.99 -17.33 45.26
C ARG A 39 12.12 -15.93 44.69
N ILE A 40 11.28 -14.98 45.14
CA ILE A 40 11.13 -13.67 44.49
C ILE A 40 12.12 -12.64 45.03
N ARG A 41 12.19 -12.44 46.34
CA ARG A 41 13.11 -11.45 46.94
C ARG A 41 14.58 -11.71 46.57
N PRO A 42 15.11 -12.95 46.65
CA PRO A 42 16.48 -13.22 46.26
C PRO A 42 16.72 -12.97 44.76
N LEU A 43 15.71 -13.23 43.91
CA LEU A 43 15.78 -12.97 42.49
C LEU A 43 15.87 -11.46 42.19
N LEU A 44 15.00 -10.65 42.80
CA LEU A 44 15.01 -9.20 42.64
C LEU A 44 16.34 -8.59 43.13
N ILE A 45 16.85 -9.05 44.28
CA ILE A 45 18.14 -8.60 44.81
C ILE A 45 19.28 -8.95 43.85
N SER A 46 19.36 -10.20 43.41
CA SER A 46 20.51 -10.68 42.62
C SER A 46 20.50 -10.24 41.16
N ARG A 47 19.33 -9.91 40.58
CA ARG A 47 19.20 -9.60 39.15
C ARG A 47 18.76 -8.18 38.84
N CYS A 48 18.21 -7.45 39.81
CA CYS A 48 17.57 -6.16 39.55
C CYS A 48 18.08 -5.01 40.44
N TYR A 49 18.50 -5.25 41.68
CA TYR A 49 18.81 -4.17 42.63
C TYR A 49 20.03 -3.33 42.23
N ASP A 50 21.00 -3.90 41.51
CA ASP A 50 22.20 -3.17 41.05
C ASP A 50 21.84 -1.92 40.22
N CYS A 51 20.73 -1.96 39.47
CA CYS A 51 20.27 -0.89 38.58
C CYS A 51 18.90 -0.28 38.98
N HIS A 52 18.11 -0.96 39.82
CA HIS A 52 16.73 -0.57 40.13
C HIS A 52 16.41 -0.66 41.64
N SER A 53 17.21 -0.02 42.48
CA SER A 53 17.01 0.11 43.94
C SER A 53 17.17 1.56 44.41
N GLU A 54 16.99 1.83 45.70
CA GLU A 54 17.18 3.17 46.28
C GLU A 54 18.53 3.83 45.92
N GLY A 55 19.60 3.04 45.79
CA GLY A 55 20.94 3.54 45.45
C GLY A 55 21.22 3.71 43.95
N SER A 56 20.35 3.19 43.08
CA SER A 56 20.55 3.15 41.63
C SER A 56 19.19 3.04 40.94
N VAL A 57 18.75 4.11 40.28
CA VAL A 57 17.37 4.27 39.77
C VAL A 57 17.39 4.45 38.25
N GLU A 58 17.80 3.42 37.51
CA GLU A 58 17.76 3.46 36.04
C GLU A 58 16.31 3.53 35.52
N SER A 59 16.08 4.40 34.53
CA SER A 59 14.76 4.69 33.95
C SER A 59 13.68 5.10 34.97
N GLY A 60 14.09 5.66 36.12
CA GLY A 60 13.17 6.03 37.18
C GLY A 60 12.48 4.85 37.89
N LEU A 61 12.93 3.61 37.64
CA LEU A 61 12.30 2.40 38.16
C LEU A 61 13.01 1.91 39.43
N ARG A 62 12.20 1.56 40.45
CA ARG A 62 12.63 0.84 41.64
C ARG A 62 11.86 -0.47 41.80
N VAL A 63 12.57 -1.54 42.15
CA VAL A 63 12.02 -2.89 42.36
C VAL A 63 12.12 -3.39 43.80
N ASP A 64 12.54 -2.53 44.72
CA ASP A 64 12.80 -2.83 46.12
C ASP A 64 11.59 -2.60 47.03
N SER A 65 10.46 -2.16 46.48
CA SER A 65 9.16 -2.26 47.15
C SER A 65 8.01 -2.47 46.16
N LEU A 66 6.91 -3.05 46.65
CA LEU A 66 5.70 -3.22 45.86
C LEU A 66 5.08 -1.88 45.41
N ALA A 67 5.19 -0.84 46.25
CA ALA A 67 4.68 0.49 45.92
C ALA A 67 5.41 1.09 44.70
N GLU A 68 6.73 0.97 44.68
CA GLU A 68 7.58 1.43 43.58
C GLU A 68 7.31 0.64 42.29
N LEU A 69 7.13 -0.68 42.39
CA LEU A 69 6.78 -1.53 41.25
C LEU A 69 5.42 -1.19 40.63
N ILE A 70 4.44 -0.88 41.47
CA ILE A 70 3.11 -0.44 41.02
C ILE A 70 3.19 0.96 40.39
N ARG A 71 3.99 1.88 40.95
CA ARG A 71 4.21 3.20 40.36
C ARG A 71 4.91 3.10 39.01
N GLY A 72 5.93 2.24 38.93
CA GLY A 72 6.77 2.07 37.76
C GLY A 72 7.76 3.22 37.55
N GLY A 73 8.30 3.30 36.34
CA GLY A 73 9.30 4.29 35.94
C GLY A 73 8.82 5.15 34.77
N GLU A 74 9.75 5.65 33.95
CA GLU A 74 9.49 6.53 32.79
C GLU A 74 8.54 5.93 31.74
N ARG A 75 8.36 4.61 31.75
CA ARG A 75 7.47 3.85 30.83
C ARG A 75 6.12 3.48 31.46
N GLY A 76 5.80 4.04 32.62
CA GLY A 76 4.59 3.72 33.38
C GLY A 76 4.75 2.53 34.33
N PRO A 77 3.63 2.00 34.87
CA PRO A 77 3.62 0.95 35.88
C PRO A 77 4.41 -0.30 35.48
N ALA A 78 5.38 -0.70 36.30
CA ALA A 78 6.16 -1.90 36.01
C ALA A 78 5.37 -3.18 36.29
N LEU A 79 4.44 -3.15 37.25
CA LEU A 79 3.73 -4.32 37.73
C LEU A 79 2.25 -4.04 37.99
N VAL A 80 1.39 -4.90 37.43
CA VAL A 80 -0.07 -4.88 37.65
C VAL A 80 -0.46 -6.16 38.40
N PRO A 81 -0.71 -6.10 39.74
CA PRO A 81 -1.03 -7.27 40.53
C PRO A 81 -2.23 -8.05 39.98
N GLY A 82 -2.08 -9.37 39.86
CA GLY A 82 -3.08 -10.29 39.30
C GLY A 82 -3.07 -10.40 37.77
N LYS A 83 -2.30 -9.56 37.07
CA LYS A 83 -2.34 -9.44 35.62
C LYS A 83 -0.94 -9.50 34.98
N PRO A 84 -0.34 -10.70 34.87
CA PRO A 84 1.01 -10.84 34.34
C PRO A 84 1.14 -10.35 32.89
N LYS A 85 0.10 -10.54 32.06
CA LYS A 85 0.10 -10.09 30.65
C LYS A 85 0.06 -8.57 30.49
N GLU A 86 -0.45 -7.84 31.49
CA GLU A 86 -0.49 -6.36 31.49
C GLU A 86 0.72 -5.75 32.22
N SER A 87 1.62 -6.57 32.77
CA SER A 87 2.77 -6.12 33.58
C SER A 87 4.03 -5.96 32.73
N LEU A 88 4.56 -4.74 32.61
CA LEU A 88 5.78 -4.45 31.84
C LEU A 88 6.99 -5.25 32.33
N LEU A 89 7.12 -5.47 33.64
CA LEU A 89 8.17 -6.31 34.23
C LEU A 89 8.21 -7.69 33.58
N ILE A 90 7.04 -8.33 33.40
CA ILE A 90 6.93 -9.69 32.84
C ILE A 90 7.32 -9.69 31.36
N SER A 91 6.79 -8.75 30.58
CA SER A 91 7.15 -8.61 29.16
C SER A 91 8.66 -8.38 28.97
N ALA A 92 9.25 -7.53 29.83
CA ALA A 92 10.67 -7.20 29.79
C ALA A 92 11.57 -8.41 30.09
N VAL A 93 11.25 -9.24 31.10
CA VAL A 93 12.04 -10.45 31.42
C VAL A 93 11.80 -11.61 30.47
N GLN A 94 10.62 -11.66 29.83
CA GLN A 94 10.33 -12.65 28.79
C GLN A 94 11.02 -12.34 27.47
N HIS A 95 11.44 -11.10 27.26
CA HIS A 95 11.93 -10.57 25.98
C HIS A 95 10.86 -10.67 24.88
N SER A 96 9.59 -10.43 25.21
CA SER A 96 8.46 -10.54 24.27
C SER A 96 8.15 -9.27 23.48
N GLY A 97 8.86 -8.17 23.73
CA GLY A 97 8.71 -6.89 23.03
C GLY A 97 10.06 -6.20 22.83
N GLN A 98 10.08 -4.90 22.56
CA GLN A 98 11.32 -4.14 22.31
C GLN A 98 12.15 -3.87 23.59
N LEU A 99 11.56 -4.03 24.78
CA LEU A 99 12.23 -3.88 26.05
C LEU A 99 12.74 -5.25 26.54
N HIS A 100 14.03 -5.32 26.84
CA HIS A 100 14.69 -6.52 27.34
C HIS A 100 15.43 -6.21 28.64
N MET A 101 15.13 -6.95 29.70
CA MET A 101 15.81 -6.86 30.98
C MET A 101 15.94 -8.26 31.62
N PRO A 102 17.06 -8.60 32.26
CA PRO A 102 18.32 -7.83 32.33
C PRO A 102 19.05 -7.71 30.99
N LEU A 103 19.78 -6.60 30.77
CA LEU A 103 20.51 -6.35 29.52
C LEU A 103 21.66 -7.33 29.24
N LYS A 104 22.21 -7.96 30.28
CA LYS A 104 23.31 -8.92 30.18
C LYS A 104 22.80 -10.32 29.92
N ASP A 105 22.38 -11.00 30.98
CA ASP A 105 21.94 -12.39 30.93
C ASP A 105 20.43 -12.46 31.15
N LYS A 106 19.74 -13.08 30.18
CA LYS A 106 18.30 -13.38 30.31
C LYS A 106 18.08 -14.29 31.51
N LEU A 107 17.01 -14.03 32.26
CA LEU A 107 16.59 -14.90 33.35
C LEU A 107 16.28 -16.32 32.83
N SER A 108 16.53 -17.31 33.67
CA SER A 108 16.16 -18.69 33.36
C SER A 108 14.64 -18.83 33.26
N GLN A 109 14.18 -19.83 32.50
CA GLN A 109 12.75 -20.07 32.33
C GLN A 109 12.02 -20.27 33.67
N LYS A 110 12.71 -20.83 34.67
CA LYS A 110 12.19 -21.02 36.02
C LYS A 110 12.01 -19.70 36.76
N GLU A 111 13.01 -18.82 36.74
CA GLU A 111 12.94 -17.50 37.36
C GLU A 111 11.81 -16.65 36.74
N ILE A 112 11.66 -16.72 35.41
CA ILE A 112 10.55 -16.07 34.68
C ILE A 112 9.20 -16.65 35.13
N SER A 113 9.08 -17.97 35.22
CA SER A 113 7.85 -18.63 35.70
C SER A 113 7.51 -18.26 37.14
N ASP A 114 8.49 -18.18 38.03
CA ASP A 114 8.30 -17.77 39.43
C ASP A 114 7.76 -16.32 39.50
N LEU A 115 8.29 -15.40 38.68
CA LEU A 115 7.78 -14.02 38.58
C LEU A 115 6.34 -13.96 38.04
N ILE A 116 6.01 -14.75 37.02
CA ILE A 116 4.66 -14.82 36.46
C ILE A 116 3.68 -15.32 37.52
N GLU A 117 4.01 -16.40 38.22
CA GLU A 117 3.19 -16.97 39.28
C GLU A 117 2.98 -15.96 40.41
N TRP A 118 4.04 -15.28 40.84
CA TRP A 118 3.98 -14.24 41.85
C TRP A 118 3.03 -13.10 41.45
N VAL A 119 3.16 -12.56 40.24
CA VAL A 119 2.28 -11.49 39.75
C VAL A 119 0.84 -11.98 39.66
N GLN A 120 0.62 -13.18 39.13
CA GLN A 120 -0.71 -13.79 39.02
C GLN A 120 -1.35 -14.02 40.40
N ALA A 121 -0.57 -14.36 41.42
CA ALA A 121 -1.01 -14.52 42.81
C ALA A 121 -1.28 -13.19 43.55
N GLY A 122 -1.19 -12.06 42.84
CA GLY A 122 -1.46 -10.73 43.39
C GLY A 122 -0.22 -9.99 43.89
N ALA A 123 0.98 -10.43 43.50
CA ALA A 123 2.27 -9.81 43.83
C ALA A 123 2.46 -9.59 45.33
N TYR A 124 2.30 -10.66 46.12
CA TYR A 124 2.46 -10.61 47.57
C TYR A 124 3.79 -9.98 47.98
N TRP A 125 3.75 -9.06 48.95
CA TRP A 125 4.92 -8.42 49.52
C TRP A 125 4.71 -8.26 51.04
N PRO A 126 5.65 -8.70 51.90
CA PRO A 126 5.49 -8.61 53.35
C PRO A 126 5.34 -7.16 53.83
N ASP A 127 4.40 -6.93 54.75
CA ASP A 127 4.11 -5.62 55.36
C ASP A 127 3.72 -4.50 54.37
N ALA A 128 3.34 -4.85 53.14
CA ALA A 128 2.83 -3.90 52.18
C ALA A 128 1.39 -3.48 52.51
N LYS A 129 1.08 -2.20 52.30
CA LYS A 129 -0.30 -1.70 52.35
C LYS A 129 -1.15 -2.40 51.28
N PRO A 130 -2.49 -2.44 51.44
CA PRO A 130 -3.38 -2.95 50.39
C PRO A 130 -3.07 -2.33 49.03
N VAL A 131 -3.05 -3.15 47.97
CA VAL A 131 -2.75 -2.69 46.58
C VAL A 131 -3.61 -1.50 46.16
N SER A 132 -4.87 -1.42 46.63
CA SER A 132 -5.76 -0.29 46.37
C SER A 132 -5.28 1.03 47.00
N GLU A 133 -4.64 0.96 48.17
CA GLU A 133 -4.04 2.13 48.82
C GLU A 133 -2.69 2.47 48.19
N LEU A 134 -1.87 1.46 47.87
CA LEU A 134 -0.61 1.66 47.15
C LEU A 134 -0.81 2.31 45.78
N ARG A 135 -1.86 1.94 45.04
CA ARG A 135 -2.21 2.60 43.77
C ARG A 135 -2.57 4.07 43.98
N LYS A 136 -3.42 4.38 44.97
CA LYS A 136 -3.77 5.77 45.31
C LYS A 136 -2.57 6.58 45.76
N GLU A 137 -1.66 5.97 46.55
CA GLU A 137 -0.43 6.61 47.01
C GLU A 137 0.56 6.80 45.85
N ALA A 138 0.69 5.84 44.94
CA ALA A 138 1.52 5.97 43.75
C ALA A 138 1.02 7.08 42.81
N GLU A 139 -0.30 7.18 42.62
CA GLU A 139 -0.96 8.26 41.88
C GLU A 139 -0.80 9.63 42.57
N ALA A 140 -0.76 9.67 43.90
CA ALA A 140 -0.58 10.90 44.67
C ALA A 140 0.89 11.33 44.85
N SER A 141 1.82 10.37 44.83
CA SER A 141 3.25 10.59 45.12
C SER A 141 4.11 10.76 43.87
N SER A 142 3.58 10.57 42.67
CA SER A 142 4.34 10.68 41.41
C SER A 142 4.82 12.10 41.09
N GLY A 143 4.47 13.09 41.91
CA GLY A 143 4.67 14.50 41.56
C GLY A 143 3.91 14.87 40.28
N PRO A 144 3.94 16.14 39.87
CA PRO A 144 3.46 16.49 38.55
C PRO A 144 4.38 15.89 37.47
N LEU A 145 3.80 15.28 36.44
CA LEU A 145 4.51 14.70 35.28
C LEU A 145 5.53 15.66 34.63
N PHE A 146 5.30 16.96 34.76
CA PHE A 146 6.21 18.02 34.32
C PHE A 146 6.35 19.07 35.40
N THR A 147 7.52 19.68 35.46
CA THR A 147 7.82 20.83 36.30
C THR A 147 6.94 22.01 35.95
N LYS A 148 6.79 22.93 36.90
CA LYS A 148 6.10 24.20 36.67
C LYS A 148 6.75 25.00 35.54
N ALA A 149 8.09 25.01 35.47
CA ALA A 149 8.84 25.74 34.45
C ALA A 149 8.59 25.21 33.03
N GLU A 150 8.51 23.89 32.84
CA GLU A 150 8.18 23.28 31.53
C GLU A 150 6.78 23.66 31.08
N LYS A 151 5.79 23.63 32.00
CA LYS A 151 4.42 24.03 31.70
C LYS A 151 4.30 25.53 31.42
N GLU A 152 5.07 26.37 32.12
CA GLU A 152 5.08 27.82 31.97
C GLU A 152 5.97 28.33 30.82
N PHE A 153 6.64 27.42 30.09
CA PHE A 153 7.44 27.80 28.94
C PHE A 153 6.58 28.50 27.89
N TRP A 154 7.11 29.59 27.31
CA TRP A 154 6.34 30.57 26.55
C TRP A 154 5.53 29.98 25.39
N ALA A 155 6.04 28.93 24.75
CA ALA A 155 5.39 28.29 23.60
C ALA A 155 4.14 27.46 23.98
N PHE A 156 4.01 27.06 25.26
CA PHE A 156 2.86 26.34 25.79
C PHE A 156 1.87 27.25 26.52
N GLN A 157 2.09 28.56 26.46
CA GLN A 157 1.18 29.56 27.01
C GLN A 157 0.30 30.12 25.90
N THR A 158 -0.95 30.45 26.25
CA THR A 158 -1.84 31.17 25.33
C THR A 158 -1.20 32.50 24.94
N PRO A 159 -0.99 32.79 23.63
CA PRO A 159 -0.45 34.06 23.18
C PRO A 159 -1.30 35.23 23.69
N ARG A 160 -0.65 36.25 24.26
CA ARG A 160 -1.29 37.49 24.71
C ARG A 160 -0.77 38.64 23.88
N ALA A 161 -1.64 39.62 23.58
CA ALA A 161 -1.22 40.83 22.90
C ALA A 161 -0.19 41.57 23.78
N PRO A 162 1.06 41.73 23.32
CA PRO A 162 2.08 42.43 24.09
C PRO A 162 1.81 43.95 24.07
N GLN A 163 2.25 44.63 25.12
CA GLN A 163 2.31 46.09 25.07
C GLN A 163 3.42 46.51 24.09
N ILE A 164 3.08 47.41 23.16
CA ILE A 164 4.02 47.94 22.19
C ILE A 164 5.01 48.87 22.93
N PRO A 165 6.33 48.65 22.83
CA PRO A 165 7.32 49.45 23.54
C PRO A 165 7.46 50.85 22.94
N GLU A 166 7.66 51.85 23.81
CA GLU A 166 8.00 53.19 23.35
C GLU A 166 9.46 53.24 22.91
N THR A 167 9.71 53.92 21.79
CA THR A 167 11.05 54.06 21.20
C THR A 167 11.40 55.53 20.98
N GLN A 168 12.69 55.83 20.98
CA GLN A 168 13.19 57.20 20.79
C GLN A 168 13.05 57.62 19.33
N ASN A 169 13.42 56.75 18.39
CA ASN A 169 13.37 57.05 16.96
C ASN A 169 12.01 56.70 16.31
N LYS A 170 11.00 57.52 16.58
CA LYS A 170 9.64 57.38 16.00
C LYS A 170 9.57 57.55 14.47
N LYS A 171 10.61 58.10 13.83
CA LYS A 171 10.63 58.29 12.37
C LYS A 171 11.02 57.03 11.62
N TRP A 172 11.85 56.18 12.24
CA TRP A 172 12.27 54.92 11.63
C TRP A 172 11.15 53.87 11.69
N SER A 173 10.46 53.76 12.82
CA SER A 173 9.32 52.86 12.99
C SER A 173 8.15 53.29 12.09
N GLN A 174 7.76 52.42 11.16
CA GLN A 174 6.59 52.59 10.28
C GLN A 174 5.40 51.77 10.76
N GLN A 175 5.66 50.67 11.47
CA GLN A 175 4.65 49.75 11.99
C GLN A 175 4.92 49.40 13.47
N PRO A 176 3.91 48.92 14.21
CA PRO A 176 4.10 48.45 15.60
C PRO A 176 5.22 47.43 15.76
N LEU A 177 5.41 46.54 14.77
CA LEU A 177 6.47 45.52 14.79
C LEU A 177 7.88 46.15 14.85
N ASP A 178 8.09 47.25 14.12
CA ASP A 178 9.37 47.95 14.09
C ASP A 178 9.76 48.48 15.47
N GLN A 179 8.77 48.84 16.32
CA GLN A 179 9.02 49.35 17.67
C GLN A 179 9.63 48.27 18.57
N PHE A 180 9.22 47.01 18.41
CA PHE A 180 9.82 45.90 19.17
C PHE A 180 11.28 45.68 18.80
N VAL A 181 11.62 45.75 17.51
CA VAL A 181 13.00 45.61 17.03
C VAL A 181 13.84 46.82 17.46
N LEU A 182 13.32 48.03 17.25
CA LEU A 182 14.00 49.27 17.59
C LEU A 182 14.24 49.41 19.09
N ALA A 183 13.27 49.06 19.94
CA ALA A 183 13.44 49.10 21.39
C ALA A 183 14.63 48.23 21.85
N ARG A 184 14.77 47.03 21.29
CA ARG A 184 15.91 46.14 21.59
C ARG A 184 17.23 46.66 21.04
N LEU A 185 17.22 47.30 19.86
CA LEU A 185 18.41 47.95 19.32
C LEU A 185 18.85 49.13 20.21
N GLU A 186 17.92 50.02 20.57
CA GLU A 186 18.16 51.17 21.44
C GLU A 186 18.67 50.74 22.82
N GLU A 187 18.08 49.70 23.42
CA GLU A 187 18.54 49.11 24.70
C GLU A 187 19.98 48.58 24.59
N ALA A 188 20.34 47.96 23.46
CA ALA A 188 21.68 47.48 23.18
C ALA A 188 22.67 48.57 22.72
N GLY A 189 22.24 49.84 22.63
CA GLY A 189 23.04 50.94 22.11
C GLY A 189 23.33 50.87 20.59
N GLY A 190 22.55 50.08 19.86
CA GLY A 190 22.66 49.91 18.41
C GLY A 190 21.73 50.87 17.64
N GLU A 191 22.09 51.14 16.38
CA GLU A 191 21.27 51.91 15.46
C GLU A 191 20.74 51.01 14.32
N PRO A 192 19.56 51.31 13.75
CA PRO A 192 19.07 50.59 12.59
C PRO A 192 20.02 50.67 11.39
N ALA A 193 20.13 49.56 10.65
CA ALA A 193 20.87 49.55 9.39
C ALA A 193 20.28 50.54 8.37
N THR A 194 21.16 51.10 7.54
CA THR A 194 20.75 51.96 6.42
C THR A 194 19.95 51.15 5.41
N ARG A 195 18.94 51.79 4.81
CA ARG A 195 18.13 51.17 3.76
C ARG A 195 19.03 50.84 2.56
N ALA A 196 18.88 49.63 2.02
CA ALA A 196 19.54 49.26 0.77
C ALA A 196 19.12 50.19 -0.38
N ASP A 197 20.01 50.38 -1.35
CA ASP A 197 19.69 51.13 -2.56
C ASP A 197 18.57 50.46 -3.37
N TRP A 198 17.93 51.25 -4.23
CA TRP A 198 16.76 50.79 -4.99
C TRP A 198 17.06 49.60 -5.91
N GLN A 199 18.25 49.52 -6.51
CA GLN A 199 18.62 48.38 -7.38
C GLN A 199 18.78 47.11 -6.56
N THR A 200 19.40 47.21 -5.39
CA THR A 200 19.50 46.09 -4.45
C THR A 200 18.13 45.64 -3.94
N LEU A 201 17.21 46.57 -3.66
CA LEU A 201 15.87 46.25 -3.16
C LEU A 201 15.03 45.44 -4.15
N ILE A 202 14.95 45.88 -5.42
CA ILE A 202 14.19 45.12 -6.42
C ILE A 202 14.80 43.75 -6.65
N ARG A 203 16.15 43.66 -6.74
CA ARG A 203 16.84 42.39 -6.90
C ARG A 203 16.49 41.41 -5.79
N ARG A 204 16.59 41.82 -4.51
CA ARG A 204 16.27 40.98 -3.36
C ARG A 204 14.81 40.55 -3.37
N ALA A 205 13.89 41.51 -3.53
CA ALA A 205 12.46 41.22 -3.54
C ALA A 205 12.07 40.19 -4.61
N THR A 206 12.60 40.30 -5.84
CA THR A 206 12.29 39.33 -6.91
C THR A 206 12.87 37.94 -6.63
N TYR A 207 14.10 37.84 -6.12
CA TYR A 207 14.66 36.53 -5.74
C TYR A 207 13.93 35.90 -4.57
N ASP A 208 13.55 36.69 -3.58
CA ASP A 208 12.88 36.19 -2.37
C ASP A 208 11.45 35.73 -2.69
N LEU A 209 10.68 36.54 -3.42
CA LEU A 209 9.26 36.25 -3.68
C LEU A 209 9.03 35.26 -4.82
N ILE A 210 9.80 35.33 -5.91
CA ILE A 210 9.57 34.49 -7.10
C ILE A 210 10.78 33.66 -7.54
N GLY A 211 11.93 33.76 -6.85
CA GLY A 211 13.10 32.94 -7.13
C GLY A 211 13.91 33.31 -8.37
N LEU A 212 13.57 34.41 -9.06
CA LEU A 212 14.19 34.83 -10.32
C LEU A 212 14.73 36.26 -10.22
N PRO A 213 15.70 36.66 -11.05
CA PRO A 213 16.09 38.06 -11.15
C PRO A 213 14.99 38.91 -11.80
N PRO A 214 14.92 40.23 -11.51
CA PRO A 214 14.06 41.14 -12.24
C PRO A 214 14.54 41.33 -13.69
N THR A 215 13.65 41.66 -14.61
CA THR A 215 14.06 42.05 -15.97
C THR A 215 14.62 43.47 -15.99
N LEU A 216 15.32 43.86 -17.06
CA LEU A 216 15.84 45.21 -17.20
C LEU A 216 14.71 46.25 -17.19
N GLU A 217 13.61 45.97 -17.89
CA GLU A 217 12.44 46.83 -17.97
C GLU A 217 11.77 47.02 -16.60
N GLU A 218 11.72 45.97 -15.78
CA GLU A 218 11.19 46.05 -14.42
C GLU A 218 12.06 46.91 -13.51
N VAL A 219 13.38 46.83 -13.66
CA VAL A 219 14.34 47.68 -12.92
C VAL A 219 14.19 49.13 -13.36
N GLU A 220 14.17 49.40 -14.66
CA GLU A 220 14.02 50.76 -15.20
C GLU A 220 12.69 51.39 -14.77
N ALA A 221 11.59 50.64 -14.87
CA ALA A 221 10.27 51.10 -14.42
C ALA A 221 10.26 51.44 -12.93
N PHE A 222 10.86 50.60 -12.09
CA PHE A 222 10.95 50.84 -10.65
C PHE A 222 11.82 52.06 -10.30
N LEU A 223 12.96 52.23 -10.95
CA LEU A 223 13.85 53.37 -10.71
C LEU A 223 13.27 54.70 -11.21
N ALA A 224 12.40 54.64 -12.22
CA ALA A 224 11.68 55.79 -12.76
C ALA A 224 10.47 56.18 -11.89
N ASP A 225 9.87 55.24 -11.14
CA ASP A 225 8.73 55.51 -10.26
C ASP A 225 9.17 56.34 -9.04
N ARG A 226 8.62 57.56 -8.93
CA ARG A 226 8.88 58.51 -7.82
C ARG A 226 7.75 58.55 -6.79
N SER A 227 6.75 57.69 -6.94
CA SER A 227 5.65 57.60 -5.98
C SER A 227 6.14 57.08 -4.62
N PRO A 228 5.51 57.52 -3.51
CA PRO A 228 5.90 57.07 -2.16
C PRO A 228 5.70 55.56 -1.95
N ASP A 229 4.88 54.92 -2.78
CA ASP A 229 4.51 53.51 -2.74
C ASP A 229 5.18 52.66 -3.85
N ALA A 230 6.19 53.21 -4.57
CA ALA A 230 6.86 52.53 -5.68
C ALA A 230 7.33 51.09 -5.33
N PHE A 231 7.88 50.88 -4.13
CA PHE A 231 8.32 49.55 -3.70
C PHE A 231 7.15 48.62 -3.37
N ALA A 232 6.08 49.14 -2.76
CA ALA A 232 4.89 48.36 -2.47
C ALA A 232 4.25 47.82 -3.77
N LYS A 233 4.20 48.64 -4.84
CA LYS A 233 3.74 48.20 -6.17
C LYS A 233 4.59 47.05 -6.73
N VAL A 234 5.90 47.08 -6.50
CA VAL A 234 6.78 45.96 -6.89
C VAL A 234 6.41 44.70 -6.10
N ILE A 235 6.20 44.81 -4.79
CA ILE A 235 5.79 43.67 -3.96
C ILE A 235 4.43 43.12 -4.40
N ASP A 236 3.42 43.97 -4.58
CA ASP A 236 2.07 43.56 -5.00
C ASP A 236 2.10 42.83 -6.36
N ARG A 237 2.90 43.34 -7.31
CA ARG A 237 3.13 42.69 -8.61
C ARG A 237 3.76 41.32 -8.46
N LEU A 238 4.74 41.17 -7.56
CA LEU A 238 5.44 39.90 -7.33
C LEU A 238 4.53 38.89 -6.62
N LEU A 239 3.76 39.31 -5.63
CA LEU A 239 2.77 38.46 -4.94
C LEU A 239 1.64 38.02 -5.88
N ALA A 240 1.22 38.88 -6.81
CA ALA A 240 0.22 38.53 -7.84
C ALA A 240 0.77 37.61 -8.95
N SER A 241 2.08 37.35 -8.99
CA SER A 241 2.68 36.46 -9.99
C SER A 241 2.39 35.00 -9.66
N PRO A 242 2.01 34.14 -10.63
CA PRO A 242 1.84 32.70 -10.39
C PRO A 242 3.12 32.03 -9.86
N ARG A 243 4.28 32.63 -10.14
CA ARG A 243 5.60 32.17 -9.68
C ARG A 243 5.79 32.30 -8.17
N TYR A 244 5.02 33.15 -7.51
CA TYR A 244 5.05 33.28 -6.05
C TYR A 244 4.68 31.95 -5.39
N GLY A 245 3.54 31.37 -5.79
CA GLY A 245 3.10 30.05 -5.32
C GLY A 245 4.02 28.91 -5.73
N GLU A 246 4.65 28.97 -6.91
CA GLU A 246 5.67 27.99 -7.30
C GLU A 246 6.91 28.05 -6.38
N ARG A 247 7.37 29.26 -6.06
CA ARG A 247 8.52 29.50 -5.20
C ARG A 247 8.26 29.07 -3.75
N TRP A 248 7.18 29.56 -3.16
CA TRP A 248 6.84 29.31 -1.76
C TRP A 248 6.24 27.93 -1.55
N GLY A 249 5.47 27.42 -2.51
CA GLY A 249 4.95 26.06 -2.49
C GLY A 249 6.05 25.02 -2.39
N ARG A 250 7.22 25.22 -3.03
CA ARG A 250 8.39 24.33 -2.88
C ARG A 250 8.81 24.16 -1.41
N HIS A 251 8.86 25.25 -0.64
CA HIS A 251 9.22 25.19 0.78
C HIS A 251 8.18 24.43 1.60
N TRP A 252 6.90 24.59 1.27
CA TRP A 252 5.83 23.82 1.91
C TRP A 252 5.89 22.33 1.55
N LEU A 253 6.20 22.02 0.30
CA LEU A 253 6.29 20.64 -0.18
C LEU A 253 7.41 19.87 0.51
N ASP A 254 8.51 20.54 0.87
CA ASP A 254 9.58 19.95 1.68
C ASP A 254 9.05 19.53 3.07
N VAL A 255 8.29 20.39 3.77
CA VAL A 255 7.73 20.06 5.10
C VAL A 255 6.55 19.09 5.05
N ALA A 256 5.82 19.05 3.94
CA ALA A 256 4.80 18.05 3.67
C ALA A 256 5.39 16.69 3.25
N ARG A 257 6.73 16.61 3.09
CA ARG A 257 7.46 15.41 2.65
C ARG A 257 6.98 14.93 1.29
N TYR A 258 6.73 15.88 0.40
CA TYR A 258 6.28 15.61 -0.95
C TYR A 258 7.34 14.82 -1.70
N ALA A 259 6.92 13.69 -2.28
CA ALA A 259 7.69 12.93 -3.24
C ALA A 259 6.73 12.29 -4.24
N ASP A 260 7.22 12.01 -5.45
CA ASP A 260 6.44 11.29 -6.47
C ASP A 260 6.39 9.77 -6.20
N SER A 261 6.99 9.30 -5.11
CA SER A 261 6.93 7.91 -4.61
C SER A 261 7.03 7.85 -3.08
N ASN A 262 6.80 6.69 -2.48
CA ASN A 262 6.88 6.48 -1.03
C ASN A 262 8.32 6.29 -0.51
N GLY A 263 9.29 5.92 -1.35
CA GLY A 263 10.72 6.02 -1.02
C GLY A 263 11.26 5.11 0.09
N LEU A 264 10.52 4.08 0.51
CA LEU A 264 11.00 3.05 1.47
C LEU A 264 11.29 1.72 0.78
N ASP A 265 10.60 0.65 1.16
CA ASP A 265 10.83 -0.72 0.71
C ASP A 265 10.37 -0.92 -0.73
N GLU A 266 9.08 -1.15 -0.93
CA GLU A 266 8.45 -1.19 -2.24
C GLU A 266 8.27 0.24 -2.70
N ASN A 267 9.21 0.73 -3.52
CA ASN A 267 9.20 2.11 -4.00
C ASN A 267 8.14 2.29 -5.10
N LEU A 268 6.89 2.48 -4.70
CA LEU A 268 5.75 2.70 -5.60
C LEU A 268 5.50 4.19 -5.84
N SER A 269 5.21 4.54 -7.09
CA SER A 269 4.88 5.91 -7.47
C SER A 269 3.51 6.34 -6.96
N TYR A 270 3.45 7.56 -6.43
CA TYR A 270 2.19 8.27 -6.18
C TYR A 270 1.71 8.91 -7.48
N ALA A 271 0.98 8.15 -8.31
CA ALA A 271 0.52 8.61 -9.63
C ALA A 271 -0.27 9.94 -9.59
N ASN A 272 -0.93 10.23 -8.47
CA ASN A 272 -1.74 11.43 -8.25
C ASN A 272 -1.06 12.50 -7.36
N ALA A 273 0.20 12.34 -6.94
CA ALA A 273 0.87 13.27 -6.02
C ALA A 273 0.88 14.71 -6.53
N PHE A 274 1.11 14.92 -7.84
CA PHE A 274 1.14 16.25 -8.46
C PHE A 274 -0.09 17.11 -8.15
N ARG A 275 -1.26 16.50 -7.89
CA ARG A 275 -2.47 17.22 -7.52
C ARG A 275 -2.31 17.97 -6.19
N TYR A 276 -1.65 17.34 -5.22
CA TYR A 276 -1.35 17.97 -3.94
C TYR A 276 -0.32 19.09 -4.10
N ARG A 277 0.72 18.91 -4.94
CA ARG A 277 1.65 19.99 -5.32
C ARG A 277 0.90 21.19 -5.90
N ASP A 278 0.01 20.95 -6.85
CA ASP A 278 -0.74 22.00 -7.53
C ASP A 278 -1.73 22.68 -6.57
N TYR A 279 -2.33 21.94 -5.63
CA TYR A 279 -3.13 22.50 -4.54
C TYR A 279 -2.32 23.48 -3.68
N VAL A 280 -1.12 23.10 -3.25
CA VAL A 280 -0.25 23.95 -2.43
C VAL A 280 0.11 25.23 -3.19
N ILE A 281 0.53 25.11 -4.45
CA ILE A 281 0.86 26.27 -5.30
C ILE A 281 -0.34 27.20 -5.44
N ALA A 282 -1.53 26.64 -5.67
CA ALA A 282 -2.77 27.40 -5.78
C ALA A 282 -3.14 28.09 -4.46
N ALA A 283 -2.96 27.44 -3.32
CA ALA A 283 -3.25 28.01 -2.01
C ALA A 283 -2.39 29.24 -1.71
N PHE A 284 -1.10 29.22 -2.04
CA PHE A 284 -0.22 30.40 -1.92
C PHE A 284 -0.63 31.52 -2.88
N ASN A 285 -0.91 31.21 -4.14
CA ASN A 285 -1.27 32.22 -5.13
C ASN A 285 -2.64 32.88 -4.87
N GLN A 286 -3.53 32.19 -4.16
CA GLN A 286 -4.86 32.70 -3.80
C GLN A 286 -4.88 33.37 -2.42
N ASP A 287 -3.73 33.46 -1.74
CA ASP A 287 -3.62 33.96 -0.38
C ASP A 287 -4.62 33.27 0.57
N LYS A 288 -4.65 31.93 0.51
CA LYS A 288 -5.58 31.13 1.31
C LYS A 288 -5.33 31.40 2.81
N PRO A 289 -6.38 31.69 3.60
CA PRO A 289 -6.25 31.82 5.05
C PRO A 289 -5.55 30.60 5.64
N PHE A 290 -4.53 30.85 6.46
CA PHE A 290 -3.66 29.77 6.97
C PHE A 290 -4.44 28.74 7.80
N ASP A 291 -5.43 29.18 8.58
CA ASP A 291 -6.33 28.32 9.34
C ASP A 291 -7.13 27.37 8.42
N GLN A 292 -7.66 27.89 7.30
CA GLN A 292 -8.32 27.07 6.29
C GLN A 292 -7.34 26.09 5.63
N PHE A 293 -6.15 26.54 5.28
CA PHE A 293 -5.11 25.69 4.69
C PHE A 293 -4.69 24.54 5.60
N VAL A 294 -4.60 24.76 6.91
CA VAL A 294 -4.35 23.70 7.90
C VAL A 294 -5.53 22.73 7.99
N GLN A 295 -6.75 23.25 8.15
CA GLN A 295 -7.95 22.43 8.29
C GLN A 295 -8.19 21.52 7.08
N GLU A 296 -8.02 22.04 5.87
CA GLU A 296 -8.19 21.25 4.65
C GLU A 296 -7.16 20.12 4.53
N GLN A 297 -5.92 20.33 4.97
CA GLN A 297 -4.88 19.29 4.93
C GLN A 297 -5.12 18.16 5.94
N LEU A 298 -5.70 18.48 7.10
CA LEU A 298 -5.96 17.50 8.17
C LEU A 298 -7.32 16.80 8.06
N ALA A 299 -8.34 17.48 7.52
CA ALA A 299 -9.72 17.01 7.55
C ALA A 299 -10.52 17.39 6.28
N GLY A 300 -9.83 17.72 5.18
CA GLY A 300 -10.48 18.17 3.95
C GLY A 300 -11.46 17.15 3.36
N ASP A 301 -11.25 15.86 3.56
CA ASP A 301 -12.16 14.82 3.11
C ASP A 301 -13.47 14.81 3.91
N ILE A 302 -13.41 15.06 5.22
CA ILE A 302 -14.57 15.28 6.08
C ILE A 302 -15.29 16.57 5.68
N LEU A 303 -14.56 17.68 5.51
CA LEU A 303 -15.11 18.96 5.09
C LEU A 303 -15.77 18.89 3.70
N ALA A 304 -15.23 18.07 2.80
CA ALA A 304 -15.72 17.85 1.45
C ALA A 304 -17.07 17.10 1.41
N ASP A 305 -17.35 16.27 2.40
CA ASP A 305 -18.57 15.45 2.44
C ASP A 305 -19.71 16.09 3.27
N GLN A 306 -19.46 17.24 3.91
CA GLN A 306 -20.49 18.00 4.62
C GLN A 306 -21.59 18.52 3.67
N PRO A 307 -22.86 18.60 4.13
CA PRO A 307 -23.94 19.21 3.37
C PRO A 307 -23.62 20.66 2.97
N GLY A 308 -23.76 20.99 1.68
CA GLY A 308 -23.47 22.33 1.17
C GLY A 308 -21.98 22.64 0.98
N ALA A 309 -21.09 21.66 1.14
CA ALA A 309 -19.66 21.84 0.90
C ALA A 309 -19.37 22.32 -0.54
N ASN A 310 -18.67 23.44 -0.65
CA ASN A 310 -18.04 23.91 -1.89
C ASN A 310 -16.64 23.31 -2.05
N GLN A 311 -16.06 23.44 -3.26
CA GLN A 311 -14.65 23.10 -3.54
C GLN A 311 -14.27 21.67 -3.09
N ARG A 312 -15.20 20.72 -3.21
CA ARG A 312 -15.03 19.33 -2.77
C ARG A 312 -13.70 18.72 -3.24
N LEU A 313 -13.38 18.93 -4.52
CA LEU A 313 -12.16 18.44 -5.17
C LEU A 313 -10.90 18.92 -4.47
N GLU A 314 -10.86 20.22 -4.18
CA GLU A 314 -9.74 20.90 -3.58
C GLU A 314 -9.51 20.41 -2.16
N LYS A 315 -10.58 20.32 -1.36
CA LYS A 315 -10.53 19.82 0.02
C LYS A 315 -10.09 18.34 0.09
N ILE A 316 -10.58 17.49 -0.81
CA ILE A 316 -10.09 16.10 -0.88
C ILE A 316 -8.62 16.07 -1.26
N THR A 317 -8.21 16.87 -2.24
CA THR A 317 -6.80 16.94 -2.68
C THR A 317 -5.89 17.40 -1.56
N ALA A 318 -6.33 18.33 -0.72
CA ALA A 318 -5.57 18.83 0.44
C ALA A 318 -5.21 17.72 1.44
N THR A 319 -6.10 16.73 1.66
CA THR A 319 -5.80 15.57 2.51
C THR A 319 -4.68 14.66 1.99
N GLY A 320 -4.19 14.92 0.77
CA GLY A 320 -2.92 14.38 0.28
C GLY A 320 -1.76 14.59 1.26
N PHE A 321 -1.80 15.64 2.10
CA PHE A 321 -0.83 15.87 3.18
C PHE A 321 -0.64 14.66 4.12
N LEU A 322 -1.74 13.96 4.46
CA LEU A 322 -1.70 12.78 5.33
C LEU A 322 -1.40 11.47 4.59
N SER A 323 -1.53 11.47 3.26
CA SER A 323 -1.37 10.29 2.41
C SER A 323 0.04 10.19 1.82
N ILE A 324 0.60 11.31 1.37
CA ILE A 324 1.96 11.40 0.83
C ILE A 324 2.97 11.29 1.98
N GLY A 325 4.10 10.66 1.70
CA GLY A 325 5.19 10.47 2.66
C GLY A 325 5.73 9.05 2.63
N ALA A 326 6.67 8.77 3.53
CA ALA A 326 7.37 7.50 3.57
C ALA A 326 6.50 6.40 4.16
N LYS A 327 6.27 5.30 3.43
CA LYS A 327 5.40 4.19 3.88
C LYS A 327 6.01 2.84 3.53
N MET A 328 6.13 1.96 4.54
CA MET A 328 6.57 0.58 4.38
C MET A 328 5.37 -0.26 3.91
N LEU A 329 5.46 -0.87 2.74
CA LEU A 329 4.33 -1.57 2.10
C LEU A 329 4.45 -3.09 2.15
N ALA A 330 5.62 -3.62 2.49
CA ALA A 330 5.90 -5.05 2.62
C ALA A 330 6.05 -5.50 4.09
N GLU A 331 5.48 -4.75 5.04
CA GLU A 331 5.35 -5.20 6.44
C GLU A 331 4.33 -6.35 6.53
N ASP A 332 4.72 -7.43 7.22
CA ASP A 332 3.89 -8.63 7.37
C ASP A 332 2.85 -8.48 8.50
N ASP A 333 3.17 -7.70 9.54
CA ASP A 333 2.24 -7.41 10.63
C ASP A 333 1.34 -6.20 10.29
N GLU A 334 0.10 -6.49 9.91
CA GLU A 334 -0.90 -5.48 9.52
C GLU A 334 -1.12 -4.42 10.63
N ALA A 335 -1.10 -4.83 11.90
CA ALA A 335 -1.33 -3.93 13.02
C ALA A 335 -0.12 -3.00 13.24
N LYS A 336 1.09 -3.54 13.08
CA LYS A 336 2.32 -2.75 13.10
C LYS A 336 2.33 -1.76 11.93
N MET A 337 2.04 -2.20 10.70
CA MET A 337 1.99 -1.33 9.51
C MET A 337 1.02 -0.17 9.72
N GLN A 338 -0.20 -0.46 10.19
CA GLN A 338 -1.19 0.57 10.47
C GLN A 338 -0.68 1.59 11.49
N MET A 339 -0.07 1.12 12.59
CA MET A 339 0.43 2.02 13.63
C MET A 339 1.68 2.80 13.22
N ASP A 340 2.54 2.25 12.36
CA ASP A 340 3.69 2.99 11.81
C ASP A 340 3.23 4.09 10.85
N ILE A 341 2.16 3.87 10.07
CA ILE A 341 1.54 4.93 9.25
C ILE A 341 0.94 6.03 10.13
N VAL A 342 0.27 5.67 11.24
CA VAL A 342 -0.26 6.66 12.20
C VAL A 342 0.88 7.45 12.85
N ASP A 343 1.97 6.80 13.23
CA ASP A 343 3.15 7.48 13.79
C ASP A 343 3.76 8.47 12.79
N GLU A 344 3.90 8.05 11.53
CA GLU A 344 4.39 8.90 10.43
C GLU A 344 3.53 10.16 10.24
N GLN A 345 2.21 10.03 10.36
CA GLN A 345 1.27 11.15 10.28
C GLN A 345 1.39 12.08 11.50
N LEU A 346 1.47 11.52 12.70
CA LEU A 346 1.63 12.30 13.94
C LEU A 346 2.93 13.10 13.98
N ASP A 347 4.05 12.47 13.63
CA ASP A 347 5.34 13.14 13.58
C ASP A 347 5.32 14.32 12.59
N THR A 348 4.63 14.14 11.46
CA THR A 348 4.52 15.19 10.43
C THR A 348 3.64 16.33 10.84
N VAL A 349 2.47 16.04 11.39
CA VAL A 349 1.57 17.08 11.92
C VAL A 349 2.25 17.86 13.02
N GLY A 350 2.93 17.16 13.94
CA GLY A 350 3.69 17.76 15.02
C GLY A 350 4.79 18.70 14.52
N ARG A 351 5.65 18.23 13.62
CA ARG A 351 6.76 19.03 13.09
C ARG A 351 6.29 20.18 12.22
N THR A 352 5.33 19.94 11.33
CA THR A 352 4.91 20.93 10.33
C THR A 352 4.07 22.05 10.93
N PHE A 353 3.12 21.74 11.82
CA PHE A 353 2.20 22.75 12.34
C PHE A 353 2.55 23.23 13.75
N MET A 354 3.21 22.40 14.56
CA MET A 354 3.53 22.75 15.95
C MET A 354 5.02 23.00 16.18
N GLY A 355 5.89 22.60 15.25
CA GLY A 355 7.35 22.63 15.47
C GLY A 355 7.81 21.66 16.56
N LEU A 356 7.02 20.62 16.86
CA LEU A 356 7.24 19.68 17.97
C LEU A 356 7.51 18.26 17.46
N THR A 357 8.43 17.55 18.13
CA THR A 357 8.75 16.14 17.82
C THR A 357 7.86 15.19 18.60
N LEU A 358 6.58 15.15 18.24
CA LEU A 358 5.59 14.30 18.93
C LEU A 358 5.98 12.81 18.92
N GLY A 359 6.72 12.34 17.92
CA GLY A 359 7.18 10.95 17.82
C GLY A 359 8.03 10.47 19.01
N CYS A 360 8.71 11.38 19.73
CA CYS A 360 9.43 11.01 20.97
C CYS A 360 8.47 10.50 22.06
N ALA A 361 7.22 10.97 22.07
CA ALA A 361 6.21 10.57 23.04
C ALA A 361 5.66 9.15 22.78
N ARG A 362 6.05 8.49 21.68
CA ARG A 362 5.58 7.14 21.30
C ARG A 362 5.93 6.08 22.33
N CYS A 363 7.12 6.16 22.93
CA CYS A 363 7.66 5.10 23.79
C CYS A 363 7.76 5.50 25.26
N HIS A 364 7.77 6.80 25.55
CA HIS A 364 7.82 7.38 26.89
C HIS A 364 7.25 8.79 26.84
N THR A 365 6.85 9.37 27.98
CA THR A 365 6.50 10.79 28.07
C THR A 365 7.62 11.67 27.51
N HIS A 366 7.28 12.69 26.74
CA HIS A 366 8.27 13.48 26.02
C HIS A 366 9.31 14.09 26.96
N LYS A 367 10.59 14.06 26.55
CA LYS A 367 11.74 14.31 27.46
C LYS A 367 11.85 15.75 27.94
N PHE A 368 11.42 16.72 27.13
CA PHE A 368 11.62 18.14 27.39
C PHE A 368 10.30 18.92 27.32
N ASP A 369 9.52 18.67 26.28
CA ASP A 369 8.19 19.27 26.14
C ASP A 369 7.15 18.59 27.03
N PRO A 370 6.18 19.34 27.59
CA PRO A 370 5.14 18.84 28.48
C PRO A 370 4.06 18.04 27.75
N ILE A 371 4.46 16.95 27.08
CA ILE A 371 3.62 16.09 26.24
C ILE A 371 3.61 14.67 26.82
N PRO A 372 2.55 14.27 27.53
CA PRO A 372 2.38 12.92 28.04
C PRO A 372 2.30 11.88 26.91
N ILE A 373 2.71 10.65 27.21
CA ILE A 373 2.50 9.50 26.31
C ILE A 373 0.99 9.25 26.07
N GLU A 374 0.14 9.57 27.05
CA GLU A 374 -1.31 9.47 26.94
C GLU A 374 -1.88 10.41 25.87
N ASP A 375 -1.33 11.62 25.74
CA ASP A 375 -1.76 12.58 24.72
C ASP A 375 -1.32 12.11 23.33
N TYR A 376 -0.12 11.54 23.19
CA TYR A 376 0.33 10.91 21.95
C TYR A 376 -0.63 9.80 21.51
N TYR A 377 -0.97 8.87 22.39
CA TYR A 377 -1.88 7.77 22.05
C TYR A 377 -3.34 8.22 21.88
N SER A 378 -3.75 9.30 22.53
CA SER A 378 -5.06 9.93 22.29
C SER A 378 -5.15 10.49 20.86
N LEU A 379 -4.10 11.17 20.39
CA LEU A 379 -4.00 11.61 19.00
C LEU A 379 -3.88 10.42 18.04
N ALA A 380 -3.09 9.40 18.36
CA ALA A 380 -3.00 8.18 17.55
C ALA A 380 -4.37 7.51 17.38
N GLY A 381 -5.21 7.53 18.41
CA GLY A 381 -6.60 7.07 18.33
C GLY A 381 -7.44 7.83 17.29
N ILE A 382 -7.23 9.13 17.15
CA ILE A 382 -7.87 9.95 16.11
C ILE A 382 -7.35 9.55 14.72
N PHE A 383 -6.02 9.52 14.53
CA PHE A 383 -5.42 9.19 13.23
C PHE A 383 -5.64 7.74 12.79
N LYS A 384 -5.91 6.83 13.73
CA LYS A 384 -6.34 5.45 13.39
C LYS A 384 -7.66 5.40 12.61
N SER A 385 -8.48 6.47 12.69
CA SER A 385 -9.68 6.60 11.86
C SER A 385 -9.41 7.10 10.43
N THR A 386 -8.18 7.57 10.15
CA THR A 386 -7.76 8.03 8.82
C THR A 386 -7.54 6.83 7.89
N LYS A 387 -8.16 6.86 6.71
CA LYS A 387 -8.06 5.78 5.71
C LYS A 387 -7.14 6.17 4.56
N THR A 388 -5.84 5.93 4.71
CA THR A 388 -4.83 6.14 3.66
C THR A 388 -4.50 4.90 2.84
N MET A 389 -4.81 3.71 3.37
CA MET A 389 -4.60 2.42 2.70
C MET A 389 -5.93 1.71 2.45
N GLU A 390 -6.05 1.03 1.31
CA GLU A 390 -7.15 0.11 1.00
C GLU A 390 -7.03 -1.17 1.83
N ASN A 391 -5.79 -1.64 2.03
CA ASN A 391 -5.45 -2.83 2.81
C ASN A 391 -4.04 -2.69 3.42
N PHE A 392 -3.72 -3.53 4.40
CA PHE A 392 -2.42 -3.57 5.09
C PHE A 392 -1.64 -4.88 4.82
N LYS A 393 -1.95 -5.57 3.71
CA LYS A 393 -1.26 -6.82 3.33
C LYS A 393 0.06 -6.50 2.65
N VAL A 394 0.97 -7.47 2.58
CA VAL A 394 2.24 -7.37 1.83
C VAL A 394 1.97 -6.86 0.42
N VAL A 395 2.66 -5.78 0.05
CA VAL A 395 2.34 -4.89 -1.06
C VAL A 395 1.00 -4.18 -0.84
N ALA A 396 0.96 -3.40 0.23
CA ALA A 396 -0.21 -2.62 0.63
C ALA A 396 -0.58 -1.59 -0.46
N ARG A 397 -1.88 -1.33 -0.63
CA ARG A 397 -2.40 -0.44 -1.68
C ARG A 397 -2.95 0.83 -1.08
N TRP A 398 -2.71 1.96 -1.76
CA TRP A 398 -3.24 3.26 -1.38
C TRP A 398 -4.77 3.26 -1.43
N GLN A 399 -5.40 3.98 -0.51
CA GLN A 399 -6.80 4.33 -0.61
C GLN A 399 -6.95 5.43 -1.67
N GLU A 400 -7.27 5.03 -2.90
CA GLU A 400 -7.66 5.96 -3.95
C GLU A 400 -9.09 6.49 -3.66
N ARG A 401 -9.29 7.80 -3.82
CA ARG A 401 -10.62 8.42 -3.75
C ARG A 401 -10.97 9.02 -5.10
N THR A 402 -12.15 8.68 -5.60
CA THR A 402 -12.67 9.31 -6.81
C THR A 402 -12.98 10.78 -6.56
N LEU A 403 -12.45 11.62 -7.45
CA LEU A 403 -12.68 13.05 -7.48
C LEU A 403 -14.01 13.40 -8.16
N ALA A 404 -14.65 12.45 -8.85
CA ALA A 404 -15.95 12.68 -9.49
C ALA A 404 -17.02 13.15 -8.48
N THR A 405 -17.99 13.92 -8.96
CA THR A 405 -19.13 14.34 -8.13
C THR A 405 -19.98 13.13 -7.75
N LYS A 406 -20.78 13.25 -6.68
CA LYS A 406 -21.70 12.16 -6.27
C LYS A 406 -22.60 11.72 -7.41
N ASP A 407 -23.10 12.67 -8.22
CA ASP A 407 -23.95 12.38 -9.38
C ASP A 407 -23.20 11.66 -10.50
N GLN A 408 -21.94 12.03 -10.74
CA GLN A 408 -21.09 11.33 -11.71
C GLN A 408 -20.78 9.90 -11.26
N ILE A 409 -20.49 9.69 -9.98
CA ILE A 409 -20.27 8.35 -9.40
C ILE A 409 -21.53 7.50 -9.56
N GLN A 410 -22.70 8.02 -9.18
CA GLN A 410 -23.97 7.33 -9.35
C GLN A 410 -24.29 7.05 -10.83
N GLY A 411 -23.96 7.98 -11.72
CA GLY A 411 -24.06 7.80 -13.17
C GLY A 411 -23.19 6.64 -13.66
N LEU A 412 -21.93 6.59 -13.22
CA LEU A 412 -21.00 5.52 -13.53
C LEU A 412 -21.48 4.17 -12.99
N ASP A 413 -22.00 4.12 -11.77
CA ASP A 413 -22.50 2.89 -11.16
C ASP A 413 -23.71 2.34 -11.91
N ARG A 414 -24.64 3.22 -12.34
CA ARG A 414 -25.75 2.83 -13.22
C ARG A 414 -25.26 2.26 -14.55
N GLN A 415 -24.26 2.88 -15.16
CA GLN A 415 -23.66 2.37 -16.39
C GLN A 415 -22.99 1.01 -16.19
N LYS A 416 -22.23 0.83 -15.10
CA LYS A 416 -21.60 -0.45 -14.76
C LYS A 416 -22.63 -1.56 -14.55
N GLN A 417 -23.74 -1.27 -13.86
CA GLN A 417 -24.84 -2.22 -13.69
C GLN A 417 -25.50 -2.58 -15.03
N GLN A 418 -25.68 -1.61 -15.91
CA GLN A 418 -26.22 -1.85 -17.25
C GLN A 418 -25.26 -2.72 -18.10
N ILE A 419 -23.96 -2.44 -18.04
CA ILE A 419 -22.93 -3.24 -18.72
C ILE A 419 -22.96 -4.68 -18.20
N ALA A 420 -22.92 -4.89 -16.88
CA ALA A 420 -22.96 -6.23 -16.29
C ALA A 420 -24.23 -7.01 -16.69
N LYS A 421 -25.37 -6.32 -16.78
CA LYS A 421 -26.62 -6.91 -17.26
C LYS A 421 -26.53 -7.33 -18.73
N LEU A 422 -25.99 -6.45 -19.59
CA LEU A 422 -25.80 -6.74 -21.01
C LEU A 422 -24.80 -7.86 -21.24
N ASP A 423 -23.71 -7.92 -20.48
CA ASP A 423 -22.73 -9.00 -20.54
C ASP A 423 -23.38 -10.36 -20.22
N THR A 424 -24.20 -10.40 -19.16
CA THR A 424 -24.97 -11.60 -18.80
C THR A 424 -25.96 -12.02 -19.91
N GLU A 425 -26.58 -11.05 -20.58
CA GLU A 425 -27.49 -11.30 -21.69
C GLU A 425 -26.74 -11.83 -22.93
N ILE A 426 -25.58 -11.25 -23.24
CA ILE A 426 -24.70 -11.71 -24.32
C ILE A 426 -24.25 -13.15 -24.04
N GLU A 427 -23.77 -13.46 -22.85
CA GLU A 427 -23.36 -14.82 -22.46
C GLU A 427 -24.51 -15.83 -22.65
N SER A 428 -25.74 -15.43 -22.27
CA SER A 428 -26.93 -16.27 -22.42
C SER A 428 -27.30 -16.50 -23.88
N LEU A 429 -27.22 -15.47 -24.72
CA LEU A 429 -27.50 -15.56 -26.16
C LEU A 429 -26.44 -16.39 -26.89
N VAL A 430 -25.17 -16.22 -26.56
CA VAL A 430 -24.07 -17.02 -27.11
C VAL A 430 -24.30 -18.50 -26.76
N LYS A 431 -24.59 -18.81 -25.49
CA LYS A 431 -24.87 -20.18 -25.07
C LYS A 431 -26.06 -20.79 -25.81
N LEU A 432 -27.15 -20.03 -25.98
CA LEU A 432 -28.32 -20.49 -26.73
C LEU A 432 -27.97 -20.77 -28.19
N GLY A 433 -27.21 -19.86 -28.82
CA GLY A 433 -26.73 -20.03 -30.19
C GLY A 433 -25.85 -21.27 -30.36
N ASP A 434 -24.93 -21.50 -29.42
CA ASP A 434 -24.07 -22.68 -29.40
C ASP A 434 -24.87 -23.97 -29.23
N GLU A 435 -25.85 -24.00 -28.32
CA GLU A 435 -26.72 -25.17 -28.13
C GLU A 435 -27.57 -25.47 -29.37
N GLN A 436 -28.11 -24.44 -30.03
CA GLN A 436 -28.86 -24.60 -31.27
C GLN A 436 -27.96 -25.11 -32.41
N PHE A 437 -26.80 -24.50 -32.59
CA PHE A 437 -25.82 -24.91 -33.58
C PHE A 437 -25.38 -26.36 -33.38
N LEU A 438 -25.00 -26.72 -32.15
CA LEU A 438 -24.59 -28.09 -31.81
C LEU A 438 -25.73 -29.10 -32.03
N ASN A 439 -26.98 -28.75 -31.72
CA ASN A 439 -28.11 -29.63 -31.97
C ASN A 439 -28.37 -29.86 -33.46
N GLU A 440 -28.28 -28.83 -34.29
CA GLU A 440 -28.42 -28.96 -35.74
C GLU A 440 -27.28 -29.78 -36.35
N GLU A 441 -26.03 -29.54 -35.94
CA GLU A 441 -24.89 -30.33 -36.43
C GLU A 441 -24.92 -31.78 -35.91
N ARG A 442 -25.39 -32.04 -34.69
CA ARG A 442 -25.63 -33.41 -34.19
C ARG A 442 -26.65 -34.17 -35.03
N LYS A 443 -27.71 -33.53 -35.53
CA LYS A 443 -28.66 -34.16 -36.46
C LYS A 443 -27.99 -34.59 -37.76
N ARG A 444 -26.94 -33.87 -38.18
CA ARG A 444 -26.13 -34.18 -39.37
C ARG A 444 -24.98 -35.15 -39.10
N ALA A 445 -24.73 -35.53 -37.84
CA ALA A 445 -23.61 -36.39 -37.47
C ALA A 445 -23.63 -37.73 -38.22
N SER A 446 -24.80 -38.33 -38.43
CA SER A 446 -24.93 -39.56 -39.22
C SER A 446 -24.54 -39.37 -40.68
N ALA A 447 -24.93 -38.26 -41.31
CA ALA A 447 -24.57 -37.94 -42.68
C ALA A 447 -23.05 -37.68 -42.82
N TYR A 448 -22.45 -36.96 -41.86
CA TYR A 448 -21.01 -36.76 -41.81
C TYR A 448 -20.24 -38.07 -41.61
N LEU A 449 -20.68 -38.91 -40.66
CA LEU A 449 -20.05 -40.23 -40.41
C LEU A 449 -20.21 -41.15 -41.62
N LEU A 450 -21.35 -41.13 -42.29
CA LEU A 450 -21.58 -41.89 -43.52
C LEU A 450 -20.66 -41.39 -44.64
N ALA A 451 -20.58 -40.08 -44.87
CA ALA A 451 -19.68 -39.49 -45.88
C ALA A 451 -18.21 -39.82 -45.59
N ALA A 452 -17.80 -39.73 -44.32
CA ALA A 452 -16.46 -40.11 -43.88
C ALA A 452 -16.18 -41.60 -44.08
N SER A 453 -17.15 -42.47 -43.77
CA SER A 453 -17.06 -43.92 -43.97
C SER A 453 -16.99 -44.29 -45.44
N ILE A 454 -17.83 -43.69 -46.30
CA ILE A 454 -17.80 -43.88 -47.75
C ILE A 454 -16.44 -43.48 -48.28
N LYS A 455 -15.97 -42.26 -47.95
CA LYS A 455 -14.66 -41.78 -48.37
C LYS A 455 -13.54 -42.75 -47.95
N ASN A 456 -13.53 -43.17 -46.68
CA ASN A 456 -12.52 -44.09 -46.17
C ASN A 456 -12.59 -45.46 -46.86
N HIS A 457 -13.79 -45.98 -47.10
CA HIS A 457 -13.97 -47.24 -47.80
C HIS A 457 -13.52 -47.16 -49.26
N THR A 458 -13.89 -46.11 -49.99
CA THR A 458 -13.43 -45.87 -51.36
C THR A 458 -11.91 -45.67 -51.41
N ASP A 459 -11.33 -44.93 -50.45
CA ASP A 459 -9.88 -44.78 -50.32
C ASP A 459 -9.18 -46.14 -50.08
N GLN A 460 -9.76 -47.00 -49.24
CA GLN A 460 -9.24 -48.34 -48.97
C GLN A 460 -9.37 -49.27 -50.17
N MET A 461 -10.51 -49.26 -50.87
CA MET A 461 -10.71 -50.05 -52.08
C MET A 461 -9.67 -49.70 -53.14
N LEU A 462 -9.47 -48.42 -53.43
CA LEU A 462 -8.46 -47.96 -54.38
C LEU A 462 -7.04 -48.38 -53.97
N LYS A 463 -6.70 -48.33 -52.68
CA LYS A 463 -5.40 -48.81 -52.18
C LYS A 463 -5.23 -50.33 -52.24
N ALA A 464 -6.32 -51.09 -52.13
CA ALA A 464 -6.30 -52.55 -52.12
C ALA A 464 -6.21 -53.16 -53.52
N THR A 465 -6.65 -52.45 -54.56
CA THR A 465 -6.38 -52.82 -55.96
C THR A 465 -4.91 -52.60 -56.28
N GLY A 466 -4.12 -53.68 -56.27
CA GLY A 466 -2.75 -53.67 -56.79
C GLY A 466 -2.70 -53.35 -58.29
N PRO A 467 -1.52 -53.03 -58.86
CA PRO A 467 -1.39 -52.68 -60.27
C PRO A 467 -1.95 -53.78 -61.19
N ILE A 468 -2.90 -53.43 -62.05
CA ILE A 468 -3.53 -54.35 -63.01
C ILE A 468 -2.50 -54.80 -64.07
N GLY A 469 -1.50 -53.96 -64.35
CA GLY A 469 -0.46 -54.13 -65.37
C GLY A 469 0.33 -55.45 -65.40
N ALA A 470 0.32 -56.25 -64.33
CA ALA A 470 1.07 -57.50 -64.23
C ALA A 470 0.30 -58.76 -64.71
N ASP A 471 -1.03 -58.70 -64.87
CA ASP A 471 -1.87 -59.81 -65.35
C ASP A 471 -2.70 -59.36 -66.56
N PRO A 472 -2.33 -59.77 -67.79
CA PRO A 472 -3.07 -59.41 -69.01
C PRO A 472 -4.55 -59.85 -69.02
N GLY A 473 -4.92 -60.84 -68.21
CA GLY A 473 -6.32 -61.28 -68.06
C GLY A 473 -7.14 -60.43 -67.08
N ALA A 474 -6.50 -59.55 -66.30
CA ALA A 474 -7.17 -58.73 -65.29
C ALA A 474 -7.96 -57.56 -65.91
N TYR A 475 -7.54 -57.05 -67.08
CA TYR A 475 -8.21 -55.94 -67.78
C TYR A 475 -9.68 -56.25 -68.10
N GLN A 476 -9.97 -57.48 -68.53
CA GLN A 476 -11.33 -57.93 -68.87
C GLN A 476 -12.21 -58.21 -67.64
N ARG A 477 -11.60 -58.56 -66.50
CA ARG A 477 -12.34 -58.91 -65.26
C ARG A 477 -12.71 -57.70 -64.41
N GLN A 478 -11.98 -56.59 -64.53
CA GLN A 478 -12.14 -55.40 -63.68
C GLN A 478 -12.77 -54.20 -64.41
N SER A 479 -13.36 -54.41 -65.59
CA SER A 479 -13.98 -53.36 -66.41
C SER A 479 -13.05 -52.15 -66.64
N ALA A 480 -11.75 -52.40 -66.83
CA ALA A 480 -10.76 -51.35 -67.05
C ALA A 480 -10.82 -50.88 -68.51
N GLN A 481 -10.80 -49.57 -68.73
CA GLN A 481 -10.60 -48.99 -70.06
C GLN A 481 -9.10 -49.02 -70.37
N VAL A 482 -8.72 -49.85 -71.34
CA VAL A 482 -7.34 -49.92 -71.82
C VAL A 482 -7.22 -48.99 -73.02
N VAL A 483 -6.25 -48.07 -72.95
CA VAL A 483 -5.89 -47.19 -74.06
C VAL A 483 -4.46 -47.50 -74.42
N GLU A 484 -4.24 -47.98 -75.64
CA GLU A 484 -2.91 -48.29 -76.12
C GLU A 484 -2.11 -46.99 -76.38
N ALA A 485 -0.81 -47.03 -76.14
CA ALA A 485 0.03 -45.82 -76.16
C ALA A 485 -0.01 -45.12 -77.53
N GLU A 486 -0.18 -45.87 -78.60
CA GLU A 486 -0.26 -45.41 -79.97
C GLU A 486 -1.60 -44.78 -80.39
N ASP A 487 -2.61 -44.79 -79.52
CA ASP A 487 -3.95 -44.25 -79.79
C ASP A 487 -4.15 -42.85 -79.18
N PHE A 488 -3.06 -42.09 -79.09
CA PHE A 488 -3.08 -40.67 -78.70
C PHE A 488 -3.75 -39.79 -79.77
N GLN A 489 -4.39 -38.70 -79.35
CA GLN A 489 -5.10 -37.76 -80.23
C GLN A 489 -4.18 -36.62 -80.68
N THR A 490 -3.40 -36.06 -79.75
CA THR A 490 -2.53 -34.89 -79.97
C THR A 490 -1.18 -35.09 -79.29
N GLY A 491 -0.15 -34.35 -79.75
CA GLY A 491 1.21 -34.48 -79.20
C GLY A 491 2.32 -34.33 -80.24
N ASN A 492 3.56 -34.54 -79.81
CA ASN A 492 4.76 -34.44 -80.67
C ASN A 492 5.41 -35.82 -80.97
N VAL A 493 4.82 -36.91 -80.48
CA VAL A 493 5.25 -38.29 -80.76
C VAL A 493 4.66 -38.81 -82.08
N LYS A 494 5.25 -39.87 -82.62
CA LYS A 494 4.84 -40.57 -83.84
C LYS A 494 4.55 -42.04 -83.54
N LYS A 495 3.57 -42.60 -84.24
CA LYS A 495 3.19 -44.03 -84.18
C LYS A 495 4.06 -44.87 -85.11
N ALA A 496 4.60 -45.98 -84.60
CA ALA A 496 5.22 -47.03 -85.40
C ALA A 496 4.55 -48.37 -85.10
N SER A 497 3.99 -48.98 -86.14
CA SER A 497 3.35 -50.32 -86.11
C SER A 497 4.09 -51.35 -86.97
N THR A 498 5.23 -50.97 -87.55
CA THR A 498 6.11 -51.83 -88.36
C THR A 498 7.55 -51.72 -87.87
N GLY A 499 8.40 -52.72 -88.11
CA GLY A 499 9.77 -52.76 -87.58
C GLY A 499 9.80 -52.99 -86.06
N TYR A 500 10.42 -52.09 -85.30
CA TYR A 500 10.50 -52.21 -83.82
C TYR A 500 9.13 -52.23 -83.12
N GLY A 501 8.08 -51.70 -83.77
CA GLY A 501 6.71 -51.74 -83.28
C GLY A 501 5.82 -52.83 -83.89
N GLU A 502 6.37 -53.74 -84.68
CA GLU A 502 5.58 -54.78 -85.37
C GLU A 502 4.94 -55.75 -84.37
N GLY A 503 3.61 -55.88 -84.44
CA GLY A 503 2.81 -56.74 -83.57
C GLY A 503 2.50 -56.19 -82.17
N ILE A 504 3.10 -55.07 -81.76
CA ILE A 504 2.92 -54.49 -80.42
C ILE A 504 2.54 -53.00 -80.38
N GLY A 505 2.85 -52.21 -81.42
CA GLY A 505 2.61 -50.76 -81.43
C GLY A 505 3.57 -49.98 -80.51
N VAL A 506 4.20 -48.92 -81.01
CA VAL A 506 5.02 -48.02 -80.16
C VAL A 506 4.85 -46.56 -80.56
N ILE A 507 5.03 -45.67 -79.58
CA ILE A 507 5.22 -44.23 -79.82
C ILE A 507 6.70 -43.85 -79.69
N TYR A 508 7.17 -43.00 -80.59
CA TYR A 508 8.56 -42.53 -80.58
C TYR A 508 8.65 -41.07 -81.06
N ASN A 509 9.73 -40.39 -80.73
CA ASN A 509 10.01 -39.05 -81.21
C ASN A 509 11.52 -38.92 -81.45
N ASN A 510 11.90 -38.40 -82.62
CA ASN A 510 13.29 -38.12 -82.98
C ASN A 510 13.64 -36.62 -82.86
N GLY A 511 12.71 -35.80 -82.34
CA GLY A 511 12.85 -34.37 -82.10
C GLY A 511 13.25 -34.01 -80.67
N THR A 512 12.98 -32.76 -80.27
CA THR A 512 13.31 -32.21 -78.95
C THR A 512 12.38 -32.75 -77.85
N LEU A 513 12.97 -33.05 -76.68
CA LEU A 513 12.25 -33.38 -75.45
C LEU A 513 11.55 -32.14 -74.84
N PRO A 514 10.48 -32.32 -74.04
CA PRO A 514 9.86 -33.58 -73.66
C PRO A 514 9.00 -34.20 -74.77
N ASN A 515 8.83 -35.52 -74.70
CA ASN A 515 7.87 -36.23 -75.54
C ASN A 515 6.48 -36.09 -74.91
N ILE A 516 5.52 -35.59 -75.69
CA ILE A 516 4.16 -35.31 -75.25
C ILE A 516 3.21 -36.15 -76.11
N ALA A 517 2.37 -36.92 -75.43
CA ALA A 517 1.23 -37.64 -75.99
C ALA A 517 0.02 -37.31 -75.12
N GLU A 518 -1.05 -36.84 -75.75
CA GLU A 518 -2.29 -36.45 -75.10
C GLU A 518 -3.40 -37.42 -75.52
N TYR A 519 -4.13 -37.90 -74.52
CA TYR A 519 -5.20 -38.87 -74.67
C TYR A 519 -6.52 -38.26 -74.24
N GLU A 520 -7.54 -38.39 -75.08
CA GLU A 520 -8.93 -38.10 -74.73
C GLU A 520 -9.58 -39.39 -74.23
N ILE A 521 -9.88 -39.43 -72.92
CA ILE A 521 -10.49 -40.59 -72.27
C ILE A 521 -11.88 -40.19 -71.81
N GLU A 522 -12.91 -40.84 -72.37
CA GLU A 522 -14.29 -40.65 -71.92
C GLU A 522 -14.51 -41.41 -70.62
N VAL A 523 -14.85 -40.69 -69.56
CA VAL A 523 -15.15 -41.26 -68.25
C VAL A 523 -16.67 -41.51 -68.18
N PRO A 524 -17.13 -42.78 -68.16
CA PRO A 524 -18.54 -43.10 -68.38
C PRO A 524 -19.46 -42.67 -67.23
N GLU A 525 -18.94 -42.60 -66.00
CA GLU A 525 -19.69 -42.16 -64.82
C GLU A 525 -18.84 -41.23 -63.95
N ALA A 526 -19.47 -40.31 -63.21
CA ALA A 526 -18.72 -39.51 -62.24
C ALA A 526 -18.26 -40.39 -61.07
N GLY A 527 -16.95 -40.47 -60.80
CA GLY A 527 -16.42 -41.36 -59.78
C GLY A 527 -14.93 -41.16 -59.50
N ARG A 528 -14.38 -42.00 -58.62
CA ARG A 528 -12.93 -42.08 -58.40
C ARG A 528 -12.36 -43.22 -59.22
N TYR A 529 -11.31 -42.91 -59.97
CA TYR A 529 -10.66 -43.84 -60.89
C TYR A 529 -9.20 -44.05 -60.50
N GLN A 530 -8.71 -45.27 -60.71
CA GLN A 530 -7.29 -45.60 -60.66
C GLN A 530 -6.73 -45.49 -62.07
N PHE A 531 -5.77 -44.59 -62.26
CA PHE A 531 -5.08 -44.42 -63.53
C PHE A 531 -3.73 -45.12 -63.45
N GLU A 532 -3.49 -46.03 -64.40
CA GLU A 532 -2.24 -46.78 -64.48
C GLU A 532 -1.56 -46.51 -65.82
N ILE A 533 -0.29 -46.14 -65.77
CA ILE A 533 0.57 -46.08 -66.95
C ILE A 533 1.46 -47.31 -66.93
N ARG A 534 1.40 -48.10 -67.99
CA ARG A 534 2.38 -49.14 -68.25
C ARG A 534 3.27 -48.70 -69.40
N TYR A 535 4.57 -48.69 -69.18
CA TYR A 535 5.56 -48.46 -70.23
C TYR A 535 6.68 -49.50 -70.12
N ALA A 536 7.33 -49.76 -71.25
CA ALA A 536 8.50 -50.63 -71.30
C ALA A 536 9.68 -49.83 -71.85
N ALA A 537 10.69 -49.58 -71.01
CA ALA A 537 11.91 -48.92 -71.40
C ALA A 537 13.13 -49.61 -70.76
N ALA A 538 14.21 -49.76 -71.51
CA ALA A 538 15.45 -50.38 -71.02
C ALA A 538 16.17 -49.52 -69.96
N GLN A 539 15.83 -48.23 -69.86
CA GLN A 539 16.32 -47.29 -68.86
C GLN A 539 15.13 -46.49 -68.31
N ALA A 540 15.20 -46.07 -67.05
CA ALA A 540 14.17 -45.26 -66.41
C ALA A 540 13.90 -43.98 -67.22
N ARG A 541 12.62 -43.67 -67.45
CA ARG A 541 12.19 -42.47 -68.14
C ARG A 541 11.19 -41.74 -67.23
N PRO A 542 11.52 -40.56 -66.69
CA PRO A 542 10.59 -39.82 -65.86
C PRO A 542 9.38 -39.39 -66.70
N VAL A 543 8.19 -39.58 -66.16
CA VAL A 543 6.92 -39.19 -66.81
C VAL A 543 6.20 -38.20 -65.92
N GLU A 544 5.86 -37.06 -66.51
CA GLU A 544 4.93 -36.10 -65.92
C GLU A 544 3.53 -36.39 -66.43
N LEU A 545 2.58 -36.57 -65.50
CA LEU A 545 1.17 -36.76 -65.80
C LEU A 545 0.40 -35.48 -65.50
N SER A 546 -0.24 -34.94 -66.52
CA SER A 546 -1.19 -33.84 -66.41
C SER A 546 -2.59 -34.31 -66.83
N ILE A 547 -3.62 -33.82 -66.15
CA ILE A 547 -5.03 -34.10 -66.49
C ILE A 547 -5.70 -32.75 -66.71
N ASN A 548 -6.34 -32.56 -67.87
CA ASN A 548 -7.00 -31.30 -68.26
C ASN A 548 -6.10 -30.05 -68.13
N GLY A 549 -4.81 -30.20 -68.41
CA GLY A 549 -3.82 -29.11 -68.35
C GLY A 549 -3.20 -28.85 -66.98
N GLU A 550 -3.67 -29.49 -65.91
CA GLU A 550 -3.06 -29.39 -64.57
C GLU A 550 -2.11 -30.56 -64.31
N LEU A 551 -0.90 -30.27 -63.85
CA LEU A 551 0.09 -31.27 -63.49
C LEU A 551 -0.34 -32.02 -62.21
N VAL A 552 -0.68 -33.30 -62.36
CA VAL A 552 -1.18 -34.15 -61.27
C VAL A 552 -0.07 -34.94 -60.60
N LYS A 553 0.95 -35.39 -61.35
CA LYS A 553 2.08 -36.17 -60.80
C LYS A 553 3.35 -35.96 -61.62
N LYS A 554 4.44 -35.54 -60.96
CA LYS A 554 5.76 -35.30 -61.61
C LYS A 554 6.58 -36.56 -61.88
N ASP A 555 6.32 -37.63 -61.14
CA ASP A 555 7.04 -38.90 -61.24
C ASP A 555 6.01 -40.03 -61.33
N ALA A 556 5.34 -40.09 -62.48
CA ALA A 556 4.21 -40.97 -62.70
C ALA A 556 4.62 -42.39 -63.12
N ALA A 557 5.91 -42.65 -63.31
CA ALA A 557 6.47 -43.81 -64.00
C ALA A 557 7.69 -44.40 -63.29
#